data_AF-A0A497K6Z9-F1
#
_entry.id   AF-A0A497K6Z9-F1
#
_cell.length_a   1.000
_cell.length_b   1.000
_cell.length_c   1.000
_cell.angle_alpha   90.00
_cell.angle_beta   90.00
_cell.angle_gamma   90.00
#
_symmetry.space_group_name_H-M   'P 1'
#
loop_
_entity.id
_entity.type
_entity.pdbx_description
1 polymer ?
#
loop_
_entity_poly.entity_id
_entity_poly.type
_entity_poly.pdbx_seq_one_letter_code
_entity_poly.pdbx_strand_id
1 'polypeptide(L)'
;MSISRIPIVFEIEGIGESRGELIRYLAPRTVSAIVKRLPLEGRCALLKDEVYFKIPLRMGEEKATRNVEEGVIAYWPMGSALCIFLGKTRPYSPVNRI
;
A
#
# COMPACT_ATOMS: atom_id res chain seq x y z
N MET A 1 6.85 -6.36 -20.07
CA MET A 1 6.29 -6.03 -18.74
C MET A 1 5.54 -7.23 -18.22
N SER A 2 5.84 -7.71 -17.01
CA SER A 2 5.11 -8.81 -16.39
C SER A 2 3.75 -8.30 -15.91
N ILE A 3 2.64 -8.97 -16.24
CA ILE A 3 1.28 -8.64 -15.73
C ILE A 3 1.23 -8.63 -14.20
N SER A 4 2.19 -9.31 -13.56
CA SER A 4 2.24 -9.54 -12.12
C SER A 4 2.90 -8.41 -11.32
N ARG A 5 3.70 -7.54 -11.93
CA ARG A 5 4.39 -6.43 -11.25
C ARG A 5 4.09 -5.13 -11.97
N ILE A 6 3.56 -4.17 -11.23
CA ILE A 6 3.04 -2.93 -11.78
C ILE A 6 3.84 -1.79 -11.13
N PRO A 7 4.77 -1.15 -11.86
CA PRO A 7 5.54 -0.05 -11.30
C PRO A 7 4.62 1.13 -11.00
N ILE A 8 4.86 1.79 -9.86
CA ILE A 8 4.17 2.99 -9.43
C ILE A 8 5.18 4.01 -8.91
N VAL A 9 4.76 5.27 -8.88
CA VAL A 9 5.51 6.37 -8.28
C VAL A 9 4.66 6.97 -7.17
N PHE A 10 5.27 7.18 -6.02
CA PHE A 10 4.74 8.04 -4.95
C PHE A 10 5.40 9.40 -5.08
N GLU A 11 4.59 10.45 -5.14
CA GLU A 11 5.05 11.82 -5.11
C GLU A 11 4.52 12.47 -3.84
N ILE A 12 5.40 13.11 -3.06
CA ILE A 12 5.05 13.83 -1.85
C ILE A 12 5.49 15.28 -2.02
N GLU A 13 4.52 16.19 -1.96
CA GLU A 13 4.75 17.63 -2.10
C GLU A 13 5.81 18.12 -1.09
N GLY A 14 6.81 18.82 -1.60
CA GLY A 14 7.91 19.38 -0.79
C GLY A 14 8.95 18.36 -0.29
N ILE A 15 8.78 17.06 -0.56
CA ILE A 15 9.74 16.02 -0.18
C ILE A 15 10.39 15.39 -1.43
N GLY A 16 9.60 15.02 -2.43
CA GLY A 16 10.07 14.43 -3.68
C GLY A 16 9.34 13.15 -4.07
N GLU A 17 10.01 12.35 -4.91
CA GLU A 17 9.45 11.13 -5.50
C GLU A 17 10.12 9.86 -4.96
N SER A 18 9.34 8.79 -4.88
CA SER A 18 9.83 7.44 -4.60
C SER A 18 9.17 6.41 -5.52
N ARG A 19 9.91 5.37 -5.89
CA ARG A 19 9.43 4.31 -6.80
C ARG A 19 9.03 3.08 -6.01
N GLY A 20 7.96 2.43 -6.44
CA GLY A 20 7.47 1.19 -5.88
C GLY A 20 6.94 0.24 -6.95
N GLU A 21 6.62 -0.98 -6.54
CA GLU A 21 5.95 -1.96 -7.39
C GLU A 21 4.75 -2.56 -6.64
N LEU A 22 3.59 -2.60 -7.31
CA LEU A 22 2.47 -3.42 -6.87
C LEU A 22 2.62 -4.84 -7.44
N ILE A 23 2.64 -5.83 -6.55
CA ILE A 23 2.80 -7.25 -6.84
C ILE A 23 1.43 -7.93 -6.85
N ARG A 24 0.81 -8.02 -8.03
CA ARG A 24 -0.56 -8.51 -8.24
C ARG A 24 -0.85 -9.86 -7.58
N TYR A 25 0.07 -10.82 -7.60
CA TYR A 25 -0.21 -12.16 -7.06
C TYR A 25 -0.32 -12.19 -5.52
N LEU A 26 0.17 -11.16 -4.81
CA LEU A 26 0.04 -11.02 -3.37
C LEU A 26 -1.38 -10.64 -2.95
N ALA A 27 -2.10 -9.86 -3.76
CA ALA A 27 -3.51 -9.55 -3.53
C ALA A 27 -4.20 -9.16 -4.86
N PRO A 28 -4.56 -10.15 -5.71
CA PRO A 28 -5.00 -9.89 -7.08
C PRO A 28 -6.20 -8.94 -7.19
N ARG A 29 -7.19 -9.07 -6.29
CA ARG A 29 -8.39 -8.24 -6.31
C ARG A 29 -8.10 -6.84 -5.80
N THR A 30 -7.34 -6.73 -4.70
CA THR A 30 -6.94 -5.46 -4.09
C THR A 30 -6.08 -4.64 -5.04
N VAL A 31 -5.02 -5.24 -5.61
CA VAL A 31 -4.15 -4.58 -6.60
C VAL A 31 -4.94 -4.13 -7.82
N SER A 32 -5.80 -4.99 -8.37
CA SER A 32 -6.62 -4.63 -9.54
C SER A 32 -7.56 -3.46 -9.24
N ALA A 33 -8.10 -3.38 -8.02
CA ALA A 33 -8.99 -2.31 -7.61
C ALA A 33 -8.25 -0.98 -7.38
N ILE A 34 -7.02 -1.03 -6.87
CA ILE A 34 -6.14 0.14 -6.71
C ILE A 34 -5.71 0.68 -8.07
N VAL A 35 -5.21 -0.19 -8.95
CA VAL A 35 -4.70 0.20 -10.28
C VAL A 35 -5.79 0.87 -11.13
N LYS A 36 -7.03 0.37 -11.07
CA LYS A 36 -8.19 0.98 -11.75
C LYS A 36 -8.57 2.38 -11.25
N ARG A 37 -8.05 2.80 -10.10
CA ARG A 37 -8.34 4.09 -9.47
C ARG A 37 -7.15 5.04 -9.47
N LEU A 38 -6.01 4.64 -10.03
CA LEU A 38 -4.88 5.54 -10.18
C LEU A 38 -5.24 6.68 -11.16
N PRO A 39 -4.77 7.91 -10.93
CA PRO A 39 -3.96 8.33 -9.78
C PRO A 39 -4.78 8.45 -8.47
N LEU A 40 -4.13 8.17 -7.34
CA LEU A 40 -4.71 8.30 -6.00
C LEU A 40 -3.99 9.42 -5.24
N GLU A 41 -4.76 10.33 -4.67
CA GLU A 41 -4.24 11.48 -3.92
C GLU A 41 -4.83 11.49 -2.51
N GLY A 42 -4.06 12.03 -1.55
CA GLY A 42 -4.49 12.12 -0.16
C GLY A 42 -3.41 12.68 0.74
N ARG A 43 -3.80 13.00 1.98
CA ARG A 43 -2.84 13.41 3.01
C ARG A 43 -2.19 12.18 3.61
N CYS A 44 -0.86 12.14 3.58
CA CYS A 44 -0.09 11.14 4.28
C CYS A 44 0.08 11.50 5.76
N ALA A 45 0.04 10.50 6.62
CA ALA A 45 0.39 10.59 8.03
C ALA A 45 1.51 9.60 8.31
N LEU A 46 2.41 9.99 9.23
CA LEU A 46 3.45 9.12 9.75
C LEU A 46 3.01 8.54 11.09
N LEU A 47 3.09 7.22 11.24
CA LEU A 47 2.84 6.52 12.49
C LEU A 47 4.01 5.58 12.77
N LYS A 48 4.90 5.99 13.68
CA LYS A 48 6.16 5.28 13.95
C LYS A 48 6.95 5.09 12.64
N ASP A 49 7.17 3.85 12.23
CA ASP A 49 7.91 3.45 11.03
C ASP A 49 6.98 3.13 9.84
N GLU A 50 5.83 3.77 9.75
CA GLU A 50 4.84 3.56 8.69
C GLU A 50 4.31 4.90 8.18
N VAL A 51 4.36 5.09 6.86
CA VAL A 51 3.64 6.16 6.18
C VAL A 51 2.36 5.58 5.63
N TYR A 52 1.23 6.22 5.88
CA TYR A 52 -0.03 5.80 5.28
C TYR A 52 -0.88 6.99 4.85
N PHE A 53 -1.73 6.76 3.85
CA PHE A 53 -2.73 7.74 3.42
C PHE A 53 -4.03 7.02 3.04
N LYS A 54 -5.17 7.67 3.32
CA LYS A 54 -6.48 7.10 3.00
C LYS A 54 -6.75 7.15 1.51
N ILE A 55 -7.39 6.11 1.00
CA ILE A 55 -7.81 6.00 -0.40
C ILE A 55 -9.31 5.66 -0.47
N PRO A 56 -10.03 6.08 -1.53
CA PRO A 56 -11.46 5.78 -1.73
C PRO A 56 -11.67 4.32 -2.21
N LEU A 57 -11.17 3.36 -1.44
CA LEU A 57 -11.27 1.94 -1.70
C LEU A 57 -11.68 1.22 -0.43
N ARG A 58 -12.80 0.48 -0.50
CA ARG A 58 -13.22 -0.48 0.53
C ARG A 58 -13.03 -1.89 0.02
N MET A 59 -12.08 -2.60 0.62
CA MET A 59 -11.79 -4.01 0.36
C MET A 59 -11.57 -4.71 1.69
N GLY A 60 -11.93 -5.99 1.77
CA GLY A 60 -11.62 -6.83 2.93
C GLY A 60 -10.18 -7.34 2.92
N GLU A 61 -9.88 -8.21 3.88
CA GLU A 61 -8.61 -8.94 3.91
C GLU A 61 -8.46 -9.87 2.69
N GLU A 62 -7.28 -9.86 2.08
CA GLU A 62 -6.89 -10.70 0.94
C GLU A 62 -5.43 -11.12 1.13
N LYS A 63 -5.21 -12.42 1.44
CA LYS A 63 -3.89 -12.97 1.83
C LYS A 63 -3.20 -12.10 2.91
N ALA A 64 -4.00 -11.62 3.86
CA ALA A 64 -3.56 -10.64 4.83
C ALA A 64 -2.53 -11.21 5.82
N THR A 65 -1.66 -10.34 6.32
CA THR A 65 -0.62 -10.70 7.29
C THR A 65 -0.42 -9.59 8.31
N ARG A 66 0.08 -9.93 9.49
CA ARG A 66 0.58 -8.98 10.50
C ARG A 66 2.11 -8.88 10.51
N ASN A 67 2.79 -9.67 9.69
CA ASN A 67 4.24 -9.62 9.55
C ASN A 67 4.56 -8.90 8.25
N VAL A 68 5.12 -7.71 8.38
CA VAL A 68 5.56 -6.87 7.26
C VAL A 68 7.04 -6.53 7.44
N GLU A 69 7.75 -6.53 6.33
CA GLU A 69 9.16 -6.15 6.26
C GLU A 69 9.26 -4.69 5.81
N GLU A 70 10.44 -4.10 6.00
CA GLU A 70 10.75 -2.78 5.49
C GLU A 70 10.61 -2.73 3.95
N GLY A 71 10.12 -1.61 3.42
CA GLY A 71 9.85 -1.40 2.01
C GLY A 71 8.56 -2.04 1.50
N VAL A 72 7.82 -2.78 2.34
CA VAL A 72 6.55 -3.38 1.94
C VAL A 72 5.48 -2.30 1.75
N ILE A 73 4.81 -2.38 0.60
CA ILE A 73 3.57 -1.63 0.32
C ILE A 73 2.39 -2.54 0.67
N ALA A 74 1.42 -2.00 1.39
CA ALA A 74 0.23 -2.74 1.80
C ALA A 74 -1.04 -1.89 1.69
N TYR A 75 -2.17 -2.55 1.53
CA TYR A 75 -3.48 -1.97 1.78
C TYR A 75 -3.94 -2.38 3.18
N TRP A 76 -4.38 -1.41 3.98
CA TRP A 76 -4.96 -1.62 5.30
C TRP A 76 -6.50 -1.58 5.23
N PRO A 77 -7.18 -2.74 5.31
CA PRO A 77 -8.64 -2.83 5.14
C PRO A 77 -9.42 -1.98 6.15
N MET A 78 -9.02 -2.00 7.42
CA MET A 78 -9.72 -1.28 8.49
C MET A 78 -9.68 0.23 8.28
N GLY A 79 -8.53 0.76 7.85
CA GLY A 79 -8.33 2.18 7.63
C GLY A 79 -8.75 2.68 6.24
N SER A 80 -9.05 1.78 5.30
CA SER A 80 -9.17 2.08 3.87
C SER A 80 -7.96 2.91 3.39
N ALA A 81 -6.77 2.45 3.73
CA ALA A 81 -5.53 3.20 3.54
C ALA A 81 -4.47 2.38 2.80
N LEU A 82 -3.59 3.09 2.11
CA LEU A 82 -2.37 2.53 1.52
C LEU A 82 -1.21 2.87 2.45
N CYS A 83 -0.39 1.87 2.75
CA CYS A 83 0.65 1.91 3.77
C CYS A 83 1.99 1.54 3.14
N ILE A 84 3.05 2.26 3.53
CA ILE A 84 4.44 1.99 3.20
C ILE A 84 5.19 1.82 4.52
N PHE A 85 5.72 0.63 4.75
CA PHE A 85 6.47 0.32 5.97
C PHE A 85 7.94 0.69 5.79
N LEU A 86 8.42 1.65 6.59
CA LEU A 86 9.80 2.12 6.61
C LEU A 86 10.70 1.30 7.56
N GLY A 87 10.14 0.31 8.23
CA GLY A 87 10.87 -0.60 9.10
C GLY A 87 10.08 -1.88 9.36
N LYS A 88 10.73 -2.88 9.97
CA LYS A 88 10.07 -4.13 10.35
C LYS A 88 9.13 -3.88 11.53
N THR A 89 7.83 -3.85 11.26
CA THR A 89 6.80 -3.56 12.26
C THR A 89 5.66 -4.58 12.21
N ARG A 90 4.76 -4.51 13.19
CA ARG A 90 3.48 -5.23 13.20
C ARG A 90 2.36 -4.19 13.16
N PRO A 91 1.59 -4.10 12.05
CA PRO A 91 0.44 -3.22 11.99
C PRO A 91 -0.61 -3.62 13.03
N TYR A 92 -1.45 -2.67 13.41
CA TYR A 92 -2.48 -2.84 14.41
C TYR A 92 -3.43 -4.02 14.08
N SER A 93 -3.74 -4.22 12.80
CA SER A 93 -4.50 -5.36 12.28
C SER A 93 -3.82 -5.94 11.03
N PRO A 94 -4.28 -7.10 10.53
CA PRO A 94 -3.77 -7.63 9.27
C PRO A 94 -3.92 -6.64 8.11
N VAL A 95 -2.94 -6.67 7.20
CA VAL A 95 -2.88 -5.86 5.98
C VAL A 95 -2.69 -6.76 4.76
N ASN A 96 -3.19 -6.33 3.61
CA ASN A 96 -2.98 -7.01 2.33
C ASN A 96 -1.67 -6.50 1.75
N ARG A 97 -0.66 -7.35 1.60
CA ARG A 97 0.56 -6.97 0.87
C ARG A 97 0.20 -6.83 -0.61
N ILE A 98 0.56 -5.71 -1.22
CA ILE A 98 0.12 -5.37 -2.59
C ILE A 98 1.27 -5.04 -3.51
#